data_AF-A0A9D0LYS3-F1
#
_entry.id   AF-A0A9D0LYS3-F1
#
_cell.length_a   1.000
_cell.length_b   1.000
_cell.length_c   1.000
_cell.angle_alpha   90.00
_cell.angle_beta   90.00
_cell.angle_gamma   90.00
#
_symmetry.space_group_name_H-M   'P 1'
#
loop_
_entity.id
_entity.type
_entity.pdbx_description
1 polymer ?
#
loop_
_entity_poly.entity_id
_entity_poly.type
_entity_poly.pdbx_seq_one_letter_code
_entity_poly.pdbx_strand_id
1 'polypeptide(L)'
;RWRSRPLLALLGDKNVVHTSRQDYLFGSDTGMLLPLEETRPDGYLVAAAIEKGVRKTRIIHIPIAKDAAAAVPMRFDRANLQRVIAPMLQTKYGWGGLFRERDCSSTIRDIFAPFGIWLPRNSYQQSQVGRVVSLKGMDDEAKLALIAREGKPFETLLYLKGHIVLYLGHYNGEPAVLHTIWGIKTVQNNATMGRHIVGKTVISSLRFGKELEGYTPEHSLLHKLESMNFILEER
;
A
#
# COMPACT_ATOMS: atom_id res chain seq x y z
N ARG A 1 21.12 -14.64 14.94
CA ARG A 1 21.78 -13.77 13.94
C ARG A 1 20.82 -13.24 12.87
N TRP A 2 19.90 -14.05 12.30
CA TRP A 2 18.91 -13.56 11.31
C TRP A 2 17.98 -12.46 11.85
N ARG A 3 17.39 -12.68 13.04
CA ARG A 3 16.43 -11.74 13.67
C ARG A 3 17.05 -10.47 14.27
N SER A 4 18.38 -10.41 14.41
CA SER A 4 19.07 -9.29 15.07
C SER A 4 19.75 -8.34 14.10
N ARG A 5 19.62 -8.58 12.78
CA ARG A 5 20.21 -7.72 11.75
C ARG A 5 19.29 -6.55 11.42
N PRO A 6 19.85 -5.39 11.06
CA PRO A 6 19.09 -4.34 10.41
C PRO A 6 18.41 -4.87 9.15
N LEU A 7 17.33 -4.22 8.73
CA LEU A 7 16.60 -4.60 7.53
C LEU A 7 16.91 -3.64 6.38
N LEU A 8 16.92 -4.20 5.17
CA LEU A 8 16.95 -3.48 3.91
C LEU A 8 15.59 -3.66 3.22
N ALA A 9 14.96 -2.56 2.85
CA ALA A 9 13.75 -2.58 2.04
C ALA A 9 14.12 -2.59 0.56
N LEU A 10 13.58 -3.54 -0.19
CA LEU A 10 13.62 -3.50 -1.64
C LEU A 10 12.60 -2.49 -2.16
N LEU A 11 13.01 -1.74 -3.18
CA LEU A 11 12.24 -0.66 -3.78
C LEU A 11 12.04 -0.94 -5.26
N GLY A 12 10.83 -0.69 -5.74
CA GLY A 12 10.44 -1.05 -7.10
C GLY A 12 9.95 -2.49 -7.20
N ASP A 13 9.00 -2.68 -8.11
CA ASP A 13 8.32 -3.94 -8.31
C ASP A 13 8.89 -4.69 -9.52
N LYS A 14 8.98 -6.01 -9.39
CA LYS A 14 9.40 -6.97 -10.41
C LYS A 14 10.83 -6.77 -10.94
N ASN A 15 11.68 -6.03 -10.22
CA ASN A 15 13.11 -5.94 -10.55
C ASN A 15 13.78 -7.29 -10.27
N VAL A 16 14.59 -7.77 -11.20
CA VAL A 16 15.20 -9.08 -11.07
C VAL A 16 16.35 -9.04 -10.07
N VAL A 17 16.33 -9.96 -9.09
CA VAL A 17 17.40 -10.18 -8.14
C VAL A 17 18.21 -11.41 -8.56
N HIS A 18 19.52 -11.24 -8.61
CA HIS A 18 20.47 -12.27 -9.06
C HIS A 18 21.42 -12.72 -7.94
N THR A 19 21.98 -13.92 -8.08
CA THR A 19 23.16 -14.34 -7.30
C THR A 19 24.40 -13.55 -7.72
N SER A 20 25.49 -13.68 -6.95
CA SER A 20 26.81 -13.17 -7.38
C SER A 20 27.34 -13.82 -8.66
N ARG A 21 26.76 -14.95 -9.10
CA ARG A 21 27.07 -15.64 -10.36
C ARG A 21 26.09 -15.28 -11.49
N GLN A 22 25.23 -14.29 -11.28
CA GLN A 22 24.18 -13.83 -12.19
C GLN A 22 23.01 -14.80 -12.40
N ASP A 23 22.89 -15.85 -11.59
CA ASP A 23 21.72 -16.73 -11.63
C ASP A 23 20.48 -15.99 -11.12
N TYR A 24 19.34 -16.16 -11.78
CA TYR A 24 18.06 -15.63 -11.32
C TYR A 24 17.67 -16.20 -9.94
N LEU A 25 17.16 -15.34 -9.05
CA LEU A 25 16.59 -15.76 -7.76
C LEU A 25 15.09 -15.47 -7.68
N PHE A 26 14.71 -14.20 -7.70
CA PHE A 26 13.32 -13.75 -7.61
C PHE A 26 13.18 -12.32 -8.15
N GLY A 27 11.97 -11.93 -8.55
CA GLY A 27 11.63 -10.51 -8.72
C GLY A 27 11.38 -9.84 -7.37
N SER A 28 11.92 -8.65 -7.11
CA SER A 28 11.65 -7.87 -5.91
C SER A 28 10.25 -7.27 -5.94
N ASP A 29 9.65 -7.02 -4.79
CA ASP A 29 8.46 -6.17 -4.68
C ASP A 29 8.69 -5.15 -3.58
N THR A 30 8.19 -3.93 -3.78
CA THR A 30 8.18 -2.92 -2.72
C THR A 30 7.42 -3.46 -1.51
N GLY A 31 8.01 -3.30 -0.32
CA GLY A 31 7.52 -3.91 0.92
C GLY A 31 8.27 -5.19 1.33
N MET A 32 9.08 -5.77 0.44
CA MET A 32 10.01 -6.84 0.81
C MET A 32 11.14 -6.32 1.70
N LEU A 33 11.37 -7.00 2.83
CA LEU A 33 12.43 -6.69 3.77
C LEU A 33 13.41 -7.87 3.85
N LEU A 34 14.70 -7.60 3.68
CA LEU A 34 15.77 -8.59 3.79
C LEU A 34 16.77 -8.18 4.88
N PRO A 35 17.37 -9.12 5.63
CA PRO A 35 18.44 -8.80 6.57
C PRO A 35 19.64 -8.18 5.86
N LEU A 36 19.97 -6.94 6.22
CA LEU A 36 21.18 -6.25 5.80
C LEU A 36 22.41 -6.85 6.51
N GLU A 37 23.44 -7.16 5.74
CA GLU A 37 24.72 -7.65 6.26
C GLU A 37 25.83 -6.61 6.14
N GLU A 38 25.87 -5.88 5.02
CA GLU A 38 26.91 -4.90 4.74
C GLU A 38 26.38 -3.77 3.85
N THR A 39 26.78 -2.53 4.14
CA THR A 39 26.60 -1.38 3.24
C THR A 39 27.90 -1.15 2.50
N ARG A 40 27.82 -1.04 1.17
CA ARG A 40 28.97 -0.86 0.27
C ARG A 40 28.83 0.47 -0.48
N PRO A 41 29.90 1.01 -1.09
CA PRO A 41 29.83 2.25 -1.86
C PRO A 41 28.77 2.20 -2.98
N ASP A 42 28.67 1.06 -3.65
CA ASP A 42 27.85 0.77 -4.84
C ASP A 42 26.51 0.06 -4.53
N GLY A 43 26.26 -0.31 -3.26
CA GLY A 43 25.02 -1.02 -2.90
C GLY A 43 25.05 -1.66 -1.53
N TYR A 44 24.45 -2.84 -1.44
CA TYR A 44 24.24 -3.57 -0.20
C TYR A 44 24.52 -5.06 -0.39
N LEU A 45 24.93 -5.73 0.69
CA LEU A 45 24.89 -7.18 0.79
C LEU A 45 23.77 -7.57 1.75
N VAL A 46 22.87 -8.44 1.31
CA VAL A 46 21.77 -8.96 2.14
C VAL A 46 21.84 -10.48 2.25
N ALA A 47 21.28 -11.01 3.34
CA ALA A 47 21.08 -12.44 3.51
C ALA A 47 19.70 -12.85 2.97
N ALA A 48 19.64 -13.94 2.21
CA ALA A 48 18.38 -14.58 1.82
C ALA A 48 18.41 -16.08 2.16
N ALA A 49 17.28 -16.61 2.62
CA ALA A 49 17.12 -18.04 2.83
C ALA A 49 16.58 -18.68 1.55
N ILE A 50 17.31 -19.66 1.02
CA ILE A 50 16.87 -20.48 -0.11
C ILE A 50 16.71 -21.95 0.31
N GLU A 51 15.84 -22.67 -0.38
CA GLU A 51 15.73 -24.11 -0.25
C GLU A 51 16.93 -24.82 -0.90
N LYS A 52 17.48 -25.82 -0.22
CA LYS A 52 18.56 -26.69 -0.71
C LYS A 52 18.14 -28.15 -0.56
N GLY A 53 17.10 -28.54 -1.30
CA GLY A 53 16.46 -29.84 -1.19
C GLY A 53 15.54 -29.96 0.02
N VAL A 54 15.02 -31.17 0.25
CA VAL A 54 13.94 -31.43 1.21
C VAL A 54 14.32 -30.96 2.62
N ARG A 55 13.59 -29.95 3.13
CA ARG A 55 13.69 -29.41 4.50
C ARG A 55 15.08 -28.86 4.89
N LYS A 56 15.94 -28.56 3.93
CA LYS A 56 17.23 -27.92 4.18
C LYS A 56 17.21 -26.51 3.64
N THR A 57 17.52 -25.55 4.49
CA THR A 57 17.68 -24.15 4.09
C THR A 57 19.16 -23.80 4.05
N ARG A 58 19.53 -22.95 3.10
CA ARG A 58 20.85 -22.34 3.04
C ARG A 58 20.68 -20.84 3.02
N ILE A 59 21.51 -20.14 3.77
CA ILE A 59 21.66 -18.70 3.62
C ILE A 59 22.60 -18.42 2.46
N ILE A 60 22.14 -17.59 1.52
CA ILE A 60 22.95 -17.00 0.47
C ILE A 60 23.08 -15.50 0.71
N HIS A 61 24.12 -14.93 0.11
CA HIS A 61 24.47 -13.52 0.22
C HIS A 61 24.23 -12.88 -1.15
N ILE A 62 23.35 -11.89 -1.18
CA ILE A 62 22.85 -11.29 -2.42
C ILE A 62 23.34 -9.84 -2.48
N PRO A 63 24.05 -9.45 -3.55
CA PRO A 63 24.33 -8.04 -3.80
C PRO A 63 23.05 -7.35 -4.32
N ILE A 64 22.74 -6.18 -3.75
CA ILE A 64 21.60 -5.35 -4.15
C ILE A 64 22.11 -3.96 -4.52
N ALA A 65 21.70 -3.45 -5.68
CA ALA A 65 22.10 -2.12 -6.15
C ALA A 65 21.54 -1.02 -5.23
N LYS A 66 22.29 0.09 -5.12
CA LYS A 66 21.99 1.19 -4.20
C LYS A 66 20.64 1.88 -4.48
N ASP A 67 20.26 1.95 -5.74
CA ASP A 67 19.02 2.55 -6.24
C ASP A 67 17.81 1.60 -6.12
N ALA A 68 18.02 0.29 -6.06
CA ALA A 68 16.99 -0.73 -5.90
C ALA A 68 16.55 -0.96 -4.44
N ALA A 69 17.18 -0.31 -3.46
CA ALA A 69 16.89 -0.54 -2.05
C ALA A 69 17.24 0.63 -1.12
N ALA A 70 16.80 0.54 0.13
CA ALA A 70 17.16 1.47 1.19
C ALA A 70 17.19 0.78 2.57
N ALA A 71 18.04 1.28 3.47
CA ALA A 71 18.05 0.83 4.86
C ALA A 71 16.74 1.21 5.58
N VAL A 72 16.28 0.36 6.47
CA VAL A 72 15.05 0.56 7.27
C VAL A 72 15.41 1.01 8.69
N PRO A 73 14.71 2.02 9.25
CA PRO A 73 13.64 2.79 8.62
C PRO A 73 14.17 3.83 7.64
N MET A 74 13.51 3.97 6.49
CA MET A 74 13.67 5.15 5.63
C MET A 74 13.11 6.37 6.36
N ARG A 75 13.70 7.55 6.12
CA ARG A 75 13.12 8.81 6.61
C ARG A 75 11.75 9.02 5.98
N PHE A 76 10.73 9.28 6.79
CA PHE A 76 9.37 9.52 6.31
C PHE A 76 9.25 10.96 5.76
N ASP A 77 9.60 11.11 4.48
CA ASP A 77 9.56 12.39 3.77
C ASP A 77 9.01 12.24 2.36
N ARG A 78 8.74 13.37 1.69
CA ARG A 78 8.18 13.41 0.34
C ARG A 78 9.00 12.62 -0.68
N ALA A 79 10.33 12.73 -0.65
CA ALA A 79 11.19 12.11 -1.64
C ALA A 79 11.15 10.57 -1.52
N ASN A 80 11.20 10.06 -0.29
CA ASN A 80 11.11 8.63 -0.01
C ASN A 80 9.70 8.09 -0.27
N LEU A 81 8.65 8.83 0.09
CA LEU A 81 7.26 8.47 -0.25
C LEU A 81 7.07 8.34 -1.77
N GLN A 82 7.59 9.29 -2.55
CA GLN A 82 7.55 9.22 -4.00
C GLN A 82 8.28 7.98 -4.53
N ARG A 83 9.47 7.68 -4.00
CA ARG A 83 10.26 6.50 -4.40
C ARG A 83 9.53 5.18 -4.13
N VAL A 84 8.74 5.11 -3.06
CA VAL A 84 7.95 3.92 -2.68
C VAL A 84 6.64 3.82 -3.46
N ILE A 85 5.92 4.94 -3.62
CA ILE A 85 4.57 4.96 -4.19
C ILE A 85 4.58 4.93 -5.72
N ALA A 86 5.50 5.64 -6.38
CA ALA A 86 5.48 5.79 -7.83
C ALA A 86 5.50 4.45 -8.59
N PRO A 87 6.32 3.44 -8.21
CA PRO A 87 6.30 2.13 -8.88
C PRO A 87 4.99 1.36 -8.70
N MET A 88 4.21 1.65 -7.65
CA MET A 88 2.95 0.97 -7.36
C MET A 88 1.78 1.53 -8.17
N LEU A 89 1.87 2.74 -8.72
CA LEU A 89 0.78 3.33 -9.50
C LEU A 89 0.49 2.49 -10.75
N GLN A 90 -0.79 2.29 -11.05
CA GLN A 90 -1.27 1.48 -12.17
C GLN A 90 -0.89 -0.03 -12.10
N THR A 91 -0.33 -0.51 -10.99
CA THR A 91 -0.19 -1.96 -10.74
C THR A 91 -1.56 -2.62 -10.65
N LYS A 92 -1.66 -3.89 -11.06
CA LYS A 92 -2.96 -4.57 -11.17
C LYS A 92 -3.51 -4.89 -9.78
N TYR A 93 -4.83 -5.00 -9.70
CA TYR A 93 -5.48 -5.53 -8.51
C TYR A 93 -5.32 -7.06 -8.46
N GLY A 94 -4.82 -7.59 -7.34
CA GLY A 94 -4.76 -9.01 -7.04
C GLY A 94 -5.40 -9.35 -5.70
N TRP A 95 -6.57 -10.01 -5.72
CA TRP A 95 -7.26 -10.41 -4.49
C TRP A 95 -6.36 -11.28 -3.63
N GLY A 96 -6.10 -10.88 -2.38
CA GLY A 96 -5.26 -11.65 -1.46
C GLY A 96 -3.78 -11.73 -1.87
N GLY A 97 -3.34 -11.00 -2.89
CA GLY A 97 -2.00 -11.12 -3.46
C GLY A 97 -1.89 -12.03 -4.68
N LEU A 98 -3.03 -12.38 -5.32
CA LEU A 98 -3.05 -13.22 -6.51
C LEU A 98 -2.13 -12.64 -7.61
N PHE A 99 -1.36 -13.51 -8.27
CA PHE A 99 -0.36 -13.14 -9.28
C PHE A 99 0.77 -12.24 -8.78
N ARG A 100 1.04 -12.21 -7.46
CA ARG A 100 2.00 -11.29 -6.83
C ARG A 100 1.67 -9.81 -7.03
N GLU A 101 0.39 -9.53 -7.28
CA GLU A 101 -0.16 -8.18 -7.30
C GLU A 101 -0.66 -7.79 -5.90
N ARG A 102 -1.22 -6.59 -5.74
CA ARG A 102 -1.72 -6.12 -4.44
C ARG A 102 -3.23 -5.95 -4.44
N ASP A 103 -3.81 -6.12 -3.25
CA ASP A 103 -5.15 -5.61 -2.91
C ASP A 103 -5.05 -4.29 -2.14
N CYS A 104 -6.19 -3.76 -1.69
CA CYS A 104 -6.25 -2.49 -1.00
C CYS A 104 -5.32 -2.43 0.22
N SER A 105 -5.44 -3.40 1.13
CA SER A 105 -4.69 -3.43 2.39
C SER A 105 -3.21 -3.83 2.24
N SER A 106 -2.87 -4.73 1.31
CA SER A 106 -1.46 -5.07 1.04
C SER A 106 -0.71 -3.90 0.42
N THR A 107 -1.37 -3.08 -0.41
CA THR A 107 -0.79 -1.83 -0.93
C THR A 107 -0.43 -0.88 0.19
N ILE A 108 -1.35 -0.61 1.12
CA ILE A 108 -1.07 0.25 2.27
C ILE A 108 0.09 -0.32 3.11
N ARG A 109 0.03 -1.62 3.43
CA ARG A 109 1.09 -2.28 4.22
C ARG A 109 2.47 -2.14 3.55
N ASP A 110 2.56 -2.36 2.25
CA ASP A 110 3.81 -2.35 1.51
C ASP A 110 4.36 -0.91 1.32
N ILE A 111 3.50 0.11 1.28
CA ILE A 111 3.92 1.52 1.31
C ILE A 111 4.62 1.84 2.63
N PHE A 112 4.10 1.34 3.75
CA PHE A 112 4.58 1.71 5.08
C PHE A 112 5.76 0.84 5.59
N ALA A 113 5.95 -0.35 5.03
CA ALA A 113 7.01 -1.28 5.45
C ALA A 113 8.45 -0.70 5.36
N PRO A 114 8.86 0.01 4.29
CA PRO A 114 10.20 0.60 4.20
C PRO A 114 10.48 1.66 5.28
N PHE A 115 9.44 2.28 5.82
CA PHE A 115 9.52 3.28 6.89
C PHE A 115 9.48 2.66 8.30
N GLY A 116 9.48 1.32 8.40
CA GLY A 116 9.39 0.62 9.69
C GLY A 116 8.01 0.68 10.34
N ILE A 117 6.98 1.08 9.59
CA ILE A 117 5.61 1.20 10.10
C ILE A 117 4.87 -0.10 9.82
N TRP A 118 4.71 -0.91 10.86
CA TRP A 118 3.97 -2.17 10.78
C TRP A 118 2.46 -1.93 10.68
N LEU A 119 1.83 -2.61 9.71
CA LEU A 119 0.38 -2.66 9.54
C LEU A 119 -0.12 -4.11 9.41
N PRO A 120 -1.28 -4.45 10.00
CA PRO A 120 -1.93 -5.75 9.80
C PRO A 120 -2.25 -6.04 8.33
N ARG A 121 -2.52 -7.30 8.01
CA ARG A 121 -2.78 -7.72 6.61
C ARG A 121 -4.12 -7.23 6.07
N ASN A 122 -5.17 -7.18 6.89
CA ASN A 122 -6.54 -6.95 6.42
C ASN A 122 -6.99 -5.51 6.70
N SER A 123 -7.79 -4.94 5.81
CA SER A 123 -8.31 -3.57 5.90
C SER A 123 -9.03 -3.29 7.21
N TYR A 124 -9.86 -4.22 7.70
CA TYR A 124 -10.52 -4.07 8.99
C TYR A 124 -9.52 -3.93 10.15
N GLN A 125 -8.48 -4.75 10.20
CA GLN A 125 -7.47 -4.66 11.25
C GLN A 125 -6.62 -3.38 11.10
N GLN A 126 -6.34 -2.94 9.88
CA GLN A 126 -5.68 -1.64 9.63
C GLN A 126 -6.55 -0.47 10.11
N SER A 127 -7.87 -0.55 10.01
CA SER A 127 -8.82 0.44 10.55
C SER A 127 -8.85 0.53 12.09
N GLN A 128 -8.09 -0.31 12.79
CA GLN A 128 -7.95 -0.26 14.24
C GLN A 128 -6.56 0.23 14.68
N VAL A 129 -5.69 0.61 13.72
CA VAL A 129 -4.34 1.10 14.01
C VAL A 129 -4.36 2.61 14.22
N GLY A 130 -3.62 3.06 15.24
CA GLY A 130 -3.47 4.47 15.60
C GLY A 130 -4.75 5.08 16.16
N ARG A 131 -4.82 6.40 16.19
CA ARG A 131 -6.03 7.10 16.64
C ARG A 131 -7.14 6.96 15.60
N VAL A 132 -8.30 6.46 16.02
CA VAL A 132 -9.46 6.23 15.16
C VAL A 132 -10.54 7.27 15.42
N VAL A 133 -10.98 7.95 14.35
CA VAL A 133 -12.11 8.87 14.35
C VAL A 133 -13.24 8.25 13.55
N SER A 134 -14.40 8.06 14.18
CA SER A 134 -15.59 7.51 13.52
C SER A 134 -16.17 8.52 12.54
N LEU A 135 -16.49 8.06 11.32
CA LEU A 135 -17.23 8.78 10.29
C LEU A 135 -18.65 8.21 10.09
N LYS A 136 -18.98 7.14 10.83
CA LYS A 136 -20.25 6.43 10.69
C LYS A 136 -21.43 7.31 11.09
N GLY A 137 -22.47 7.32 10.24
CA GLY A 137 -23.71 8.07 10.48
C GLY A 137 -23.63 9.56 10.11
N MET A 138 -22.45 10.07 9.77
CA MET A 138 -22.30 11.41 9.21
C MET A 138 -22.76 11.45 7.75
N ASP A 139 -23.36 12.56 7.34
CA ASP A 139 -23.58 12.85 5.93
C ASP A 139 -22.24 13.09 5.19
N ASP A 140 -22.32 13.09 3.86
CA ASP A 140 -21.16 13.16 2.98
C ASP A 140 -20.38 14.48 3.12
N GLU A 141 -21.06 15.62 3.31
CA GLU A 141 -20.40 16.92 3.44
C GLU A 141 -19.72 17.08 4.79
N ALA A 142 -20.34 16.59 5.86
CA ALA A 142 -19.73 16.54 7.19
C ALA A 142 -18.48 15.66 7.21
N LYS A 143 -18.49 14.52 6.48
CA LYS A 143 -17.30 13.67 6.31
C LYS A 143 -16.18 14.41 5.58
N LEU A 144 -16.50 15.06 4.46
CA LEU A 144 -15.51 15.83 3.70
C LEU A 144 -14.90 16.96 4.55
N ALA A 145 -15.73 17.72 5.27
CA ALA A 145 -15.29 18.79 6.15
C ALA A 145 -14.37 18.28 7.28
N LEU A 146 -14.70 17.14 7.88
CA LEU A 146 -13.89 16.53 8.94
C LEU A 146 -12.55 16.02 8.40
N ILE A 147 -12.55 15.32 7.26
CA ILE A 147 -11.32 14.85 6.60
C ILE A 147 -10.45 16.05 6.21
N ALA A 148 -11.04 17.14 5.73
CA ALA A 148 -10.30 18.34 5.37
C ALA A 148 -9.71 19.09 6.55
N ARG A 149 -10.43 19.12 7.67
CA ARG A 149 -9.97 19.79 8.88
C ARG A 149 -8.86 19.02 9.60
N GLU A 150 -9.00 17.69 9.70
CA GLU A 150 -8.14 16.89 10.57
C GLU A 150 -7.20 15.95 9.83
N GLY A 151 -7.53 15.55 8.59
CA GLY A 151 -6.75 14.58 7.83
C GLY A 151 -5.31 15.05 7.59
N LYS A 152 -4.35 14.18 7.89
CA LYS A 152 -2.93 14.37 7.63
C LYS A 152 -2.52 13.66 6.34
N PRO A 153 -2.11 14.38 5.28
CA PRO A 153 -1.66 13.78 4.02
C PRO A 153 -0.58 12.72 4.24
N PHE A 154 -0.69 11.59 3.55
CA PHE A 154 0.22 10.44 3.62
C PHE A 154 0.28 9.71 4.97
N GLU A 155 -0.45 10.16 5.99
CA GLU A 155 -0.45 9.57 7.35
C GLU A 155 -1.82 9.09 7.79
N THR A 156 -2.85 9.39 7.00
CA THR A 156 -4.24 9.12 7.36
C THR A 156 -4.82 8.04 6.46
N LEU A 157 -5.34 6.97 7.06
CA LEU A 157 -6.10 5.95 6.35
C LEU A 157 -7.59 6.26 6.46
N LEU A 158 -8.34 6.05 5.37
CA LEU A 158 -9.80 6.10 5.39
C LEU A 158 -10.34 4.71 5.09
N TYR A 159 -11.27 4.26 5.92
CA TYR A 159 -11.80 2.90 5.88
C TYR A 159 -13.30 2.89 5.59
N LEU A 160 -13.71 1.91 4.79
CA LEU A 160 -15.08 1.46 4.67
C LEU A 160 -15.11 -0.07 4.70
N LYS A 161 -16.25 -0.68 5.00
CA LYS A 161 -16.35 -2.14 5.04
C LYS A 161 -15.88 -2.79 3.73
N GLY A 162 -14.75 -3.48 3.80
CA GLY A 162 -14.13 -4.21 2.69
C GLY A 162 -13.10 -3.42 1.87
N HIS A 163 -12.80 -2.16 2.20
CA HIS A 163 -11.83 -1.35 1.45
C HIS A 163 -11.13 -0.31 2.33
N ILE A 164 -9.88 0.00 2.01
CA ILE A 164 -9.09 1.00 2.73
C ILE A 164 -8.27 1.82 1.74
N VAL A 165 -8.10 3.10 2.02
CA VAL A 165 -7.40 4.05 1.15
C VAL A 165 -6.44 4.92 1.98
N LEU A 166 -5.37 5.41 1.35
CA LEU A 166 -4.44 6.38 1.91
C LEU A 166 -4.86 7.79 1.48
N TYR A 167 -5.10 8.68 2.44
CA TYR A 167 -5.38 10.08 2.18
C TYR A 167 -4.09 10.82 1.76
N LEU A 168 -4.15 11.60 0.68
CA LEU A 168 -3.00 12.31 0.09
C LEU A 168 -3.07 13.83 0.23
N GLY A 169 -4.09 14.37 0.89
CA GLY A 169 -4.36 15.80 0.93
C GLY A 169 -5.49 16.22 -0.02
N HIS A 170 -5.47 17.48 -0.42
CA HIS A 170 -6.45 18.05 -1.34
C HIS A 170 -5.85 18.29 -2.72
N TYR A 171 -6.66 18.03 -3.74
CA TYR A 171 -6.37 18.43 -5.12
C TYR A 171 -7.65 18.99 -5.73
N ASN A 172 -7.58 20.20 -6.30
CA ASN A 172 -8.74 20.92 -6.86
C ASN A 172 -9.95 21.00 -5.90
N GLY A 173 -9.70 21.24 -4.62
CA GLY A 173 -10.74 21.39 -3.60
C GLY A 173 -11.35 20.08 -3.08
N GLU A 174 -10.89 18.92 -3.54
CA GLU A 174 -11.42 17.61 -3.14
C GLU A 174 -10.33 16.75 -2.47
N PRO A 175 -10.68 15.92 -1.46
CA PRO A 175 -9.77 14.91 -0.91
C PRO A 175 -9.27 13.95 -1.99
N ALA A 176 -7.94 13.87 -2.14
CA ALA A 176 -7.28 12.90 -2.98
C ALA A 176 -6.89 11.67 -2.15
N VAL A 177 -7.11 10.47 -2.70
CA VAL A 177 -6.77 9.20 -2.04
C VAL A 177 -6.03 8.26 -2.99
N LEU A 178 -5.07 7.51 -2.46
CA LEU A 178 -4.42 6.39 -3.14
C LEU A 178 -5.01 5.07 -2.68
N HIS A 179 -5.33 4.20 -3.62
CA HIS A 179 -5.84 2.86 -3.30
C HIS A 179 -5.77 1.90 -4.49
N THR A 180 -5.73 0.61 -4.18
CA THR A 180 -5.83 -0.48 -5.15
C THR A 180 -7.22 -1.07 -5.08
N ILE A 181 -7.99 -0.93 -6.16
CA ILE A 181 -9.42 -1.20 -6.18
C ILE A 181 -9.81 -2.15 -7.32
N TRP A 182 -10.70 -3.09 -7.02
CA TRP A 182 -11.27 -3.98 -8.03
C TRP A 182 -12.21 -3.23 -8.98
N GLY A 183 -13.21 -2.54 -8.45
CA GLY A 183 -14.13 -1.77 -9.27
C GLY A 183 -15.22 -1.07 -8.47
N ILE A 184 -15.93 -0.17 -9.15
CA ILE A 184 -16.99 0.67 -8.60
C ILE A 184 -18.33 -0.04 -8.83
N LYS A 185 -19.17 -0.14 -7.80
CA LYS A 185 -20.50 -0.73 -7.94
C LYS A 185 -21.36 0.20 -8.80
N THR A 186 -22.08 -0.38 -9.76
CA THR A 186 -23.04 0.34 -10.61
C THR A 186 -24.39 -0.38 -10.57
N VAL A 187 -25.47 0.33 -10.89
CA VAL A 187 -26.83 -0.22 -11.00
C VAL A 187 -27.28 -0.05 -12.44
N GLN A 188 -27.65 -1.15 -13.09
CA GLN A 188 -28.15 -1.14 -14.47
C GLN A 188 -29.65 -0.77 -14.50
N ASN A 189 -30.16 -0.42 -15.69
CA ASN A 189 -31.55 0.01 -15.89
C ASN A 189 -32.62 -1.00 -15.42
N ASN A 190 -32.26 -2.28 -15.35
CA ASN A 190 -33.12 -3.36 -14.82
C ASN A 190 -32.94 -3.60 -13.31
N ALA A 191 -32.39 -2.63 -12.57
CA ALA A 191 -32.03 -2.70 -11.16
C ALA A 191 -31.00 -3.80 -10.80
N THR A 192 -30.28 -4.36 -11.78
CA THR A 192 -29.23 -5.35 -11.52
C THR A 192 -27.93 -4.67 -11.08
N MET A 193 -27.32 -5.21 -10.02
CA MET A 193 -26.02 -4.77 -9.54
C MET A 193 -24.91 -5.17 -10.52
N GLY A 194 -24.23 -4.18 -11.07
CA GLY A 194 -23.04 -4.31 -11.90
C GLY A 194 -21.77 -3.84 -11.18
N ARG A 195 -20.67 -3.87 -11.94
CA ARG A 195 -19.40 -3.29 -11.50
C ARG A 195 -18.64 -2.72 -12.69
N HIS A 196 -18.23 -1.47 -12.58
CA HIS A 196 -17.22 -0.90 -13.46
C HIS A 196 -15.83 -1.30 -12.96
N ILE A 197 -15.11 -2.13 -13.72
CA ILE A 197 -13.81 -2.65 -13.32
C ILE A 197 -12.73 -1.58 -13.50
N VAL A 198 -12.06 -1.26 -12.40
CA VAL A 198 -10.87 -0.39 -12.39
C VAL A 198 -9.63 -1.27 -12.38
N GLY A 199 -9.60 -2.26 -11.48
CA GLY A 199 -8.66 -3.38 -11.50
C GLY A 199 -7.20 -3.00 -11.27
N LYS A 200 -6.91 -1.88 -10.59
CA LYS A 200 -5.56 -1.36 -10.42
C LYS A 200 -5.42 -0.36 -9.27
N THR A 201 -4.16 0.03 -9.00
CA THR A 201 -3.79 1.11 -8.09
C THR A 201 -3.99 2.47 -8.75
N VAL A 202 -4.79 3.33 -8.12
CA VAL A 202 -5.16 4.65 -8.64
C VAL A 202 -5.06 5.72 -7.56
N ILE A 203 -4.94 6.97 -8.00
CA ILE A 203 -5.25 8.15 -7.20
C ILE A 203 -6.61 8.65 -7.68
N SER A 204 -7.54 8.86 -6.76
CA SER A 204 -8.91 9.28 -7.07
C SER A 204 -9.46 10.24 -6.01
N SER A 205 -10.63 10.83 -6.27
CA SER A 205 -11.39 11.53 -5.24
C SER A 205 -12.24 10.56 -4.42
N LEU A 206 -12.80 10.98 -3.29
CA LEU A 206 -13.77 10.17 -2.56
C LEU A 206 -15.12 10.03 -3.29
N ARG A 207 -15.37 10.87 -4.30
CA ARG A 207 -16.54 10.80 -5.20
C ARG A 207 -16.26 9.99 -6.48
N PHE A 208 -15.19 9.19 -6.49
CA PHE A 208 -14.79 8.36 -7.63
C PHE A 208 -15.94 7.52 -8.19
N GLY A 209 -16.14 7.59 -9.50
CA GLY A 209 -17.20 6.90 -10.23
C GLY A 209 -18.49 7.68 -10.41
N LYS A 210 -18.60 8.91 -9.87
CA LYS A 210 -19.77 9.79 -10.08
C LYS A 210 -20.05 10.09 -11.56
N GLU A 211 -19.03 9.99 -12.39
CA GLU A 211 -19.07 10.15 -13.83
C GLU A 211 -19.65 8.94 -14.58
N LEU A 212 -19.83 7.80 -13.92
CA LEU A 212 -20.27 6.56 -14.55
C LEU A 212 -21.80 6.46 -14.62
N GLU A 213 -22.30 5.90 -15.72
CA GLU A 213 -23.69 5.46 -15.82
C GLU A 213 -23.99 4.38 -14.77
N GLY A 214 -25.13 4.51 -14.09
CA GLY A 214 -25.52 3.60 -13.00
C GLY A 214 -24.81 3.87 -11.67
N TYR A 215 -24.09 4.99 -11.52
CA TYR A 215 -23.58 5.43 -10.23
C TYR A 215 -24.73 5.68 -9.24
N THR A 216 -24.53 5.23 -8.00
CA THR A 216 -25.46 5.46 -6.88
C THR A 216 -24.67 6.03 -5.70
N PRO A 217 -25.05 7.20 -5.15
CA PRO A 217 -24.36 7.80 -4.00
C PRO A 217 -24.22 6.84 -2.82
N GLU A 218 -25.22 5.97 -2.59
CA GLU A 218 -25.29 4.98 -1.51
C GLU A 218 -24.19 3.90 -1.61
N HIS A 219 -23.59 3.76 -2.79
CA HIS A 219 -22.52 2.80 -3.06
C HIS A 219 -21.15 3.44 -3.26
N SER A 220 -21.06 4.77 -3.14
CA SER A 220 -19.82 5.53 -3.26
C SER A 220 -18.84 5.24 -2.13
N LEU A 221 -17.56 5.57 -2.35
CA LEU A 221 -16.55 5.48 -1.31
C LEU A 221 -16.89 6.42 -0.15
N LEU A 222 -17.16 7.69 -0.45
CA LEU A 222 -17.49 8.73 0.53
C LEU A 222 -18.65 8.33 1.45
N HIS A 223 -19.77 7.93 0.87
CA HIS A 223 -20.96 7.58 1.63
C HIS A 223 -20.72 6.40 2.57
N LYS A 224 -19.88 5.45 2.16
CA LYS A 224 -19.61 4.24 2.92
C LYS A 224 -18.45 4.33 3.90
N LEU A 225 -17.73 5.47 3.96
CA LEU A 225 -16.67 5.67 4.94
C LEU A 225 -17.19 5.49 6.37
N GLU A 226 -16.47 4.67 7.13
CA GLU A 226 -16.77 4.34 8.52
C GLU A 226 -15.76 4.98 9.49
N SER A 227 -14.49 5.16 9.08
CA SER A 227 -13.47 5.77 9.94
C SER A 227 -12.36 6.47 9.17
N MET A 228 -11.69 7.37 9.90
CA MET A 228 -10.43 8.00 9.58
C MET A 228 -9.40 7.65 10.67
N ASN A 229 -8.19 7.27 10.26
CA ASN A 229 -7.20 6.65 11.13
C ASN A 229 -5.84 7.34 11.01
N PHE A 230 -5.31 7.84 12.12
CA PHE A 230 -4.02 8.51 12.20
C PHE A 230 -2.95 7.53 12.66
N ILE A 231 -2.23 6.91 11.73
CA ILE A 231 -1.38 5.76 12.03
C ILE A 231 -0.01 6.12 12.63
N LEU A 232 0.35 7.41 12.65
CA LEU A 232 1.63 7.92 13.16
C LEU A 232 1.54 8.76 14.44
N GLU A 233 0.34 9.14 14.90
CA GLU A 233 0.19 10.09 16.03
C GLU A 233 0.56 9.51 17.41
N GLU A 234 0.78 8.20 17.51
CA GLU A 234 1.07 7.50 18.79
C GLU A 234 2.45 6.82 18.77
N ARG A 235 3.40 7.30 17.95
CA ARG A 235 4.72 6.69 17.74
C ARG A 235 5.88 7.60 18.12
#